data_AF-A0A105TDS2-F1
#
_entry.id   AF-A0A105TDS2-F1
#
_cell.length_a   1.000
_cell.length_b   1.000
_cell.length_c   1.000
_cell.angle_alpha   90.00
_cell.angle_beta   90.00
_cell.angle_gamma   90.00
#
_symmetry.space_group_name_H-M   'P 1'
#
loop_
_entity.id
_entity.type
_entity.pdbx_description
1 polymer ?
#
loop_
_entity_poly.entity_id
_entity_poly.type
_entity_poly.pdbx_seq_one_letter_code
_entity_poly.pdbx_strand_id
1 'polypeptide(L)'
;MSEGELWARWWAMAWKQAHPDWYDAELEALPIEQARTLTRSQHARTGRAFAITPCLPVEPDRALLHFILAPATHQAFVLTLVDCICRPQLPNSLCTTQQLWCQRLSKVLRPTDWLATSDDTLQLLRAWVTPAVWQRLRLSFARSRVSALELITPHAIAALKLQSLWQAVLWKSIKFNEAAATSLLDEQELEDVVTTQD
;
A
#
# COMPACT_ATOMS: atom_id res chain seq x y z
N MET A 1 19.26 7.34 8.19
CA MET A 1 18.06 8.19 7.97
C MET A 1 17.07 7.89 9.06
N SER A 2 16.50 8.90 9.71
CA SER A 2 15.47 8.69 10.75
C SER A 2 14.09 8.41 10.12
N GLU A 3 13.14 7.86 10.88
CA GLU A 3 11.76 7.65 10.42
C GLU A 3 11.11 8.98 10.00
N GLY A 4 11.33 10.06 10.76
CA GLY A 4 10.85 11.39 10.43
C GLY A 4 11.42 11.95 9.12
N GLU A 5 12.69 11.66 8.81
CA GLU A 5 13.33 12.07 7.56
C GLU A 5 12.75 11.30 6.36
N LEU A 6 12.54 10.00 6.50
CA LEU A 6 11.91 9.17 5.48
C LEU A 6 10.47 9.64 5.19
N TRP A 7 9.71 9.94 6.25
CA TRP A 7 8.37 10.49 6.16
C TRP A 7 8.36 11.84 5.44
N ALA A 8 9.20 12.78 5.86
CA ALA A 8 9.27 14.11 5.24
C ALA A 8 9.65 14.03 3.76
N ARG A 9 10.59 13.15 3.42
CA ARG A 9 11.02 12.93 2.03
C ARG A 9 9.90 12.34 1.18
N TRP A 10 9.19 11.33 1.67
CA TRP A 10 8.01 10.80 1.00
C TRP A 10 6.93 11.89 0.87
N TRP A 11 6.62 12.63 1.93
CA TRP A 11 5.59 13.66 1.93
C TRP A 11 5.82 14.75 0.88
N ALA A 12 7.07 15.21 0.77
CA ALA A 12 7.46 16.27 -0.16
C ALA A 12 7.64 15.80 -1.61
N MET A 13 7.74 14.49 -1.83
CA MET A 13 8.12 13.92 -3.13
C MET A 13 7.35 12.64 -3.48
N ALA A 14 6.11 12.47 -2.99
CA ALA A 14 5.35 11.22 -3.12
C ALA A 14 5.21 10.76 -4.58
N TRP A 15 5.13 11.72 -5.50
CA TRP A 15 5.06 11.44 -6.93
C TRP A 15 6.28 10.70 -7.48
N LYS A 16 7.48 10.78 -6.86
CA LYS A 16 8.69 10.10 -7.37
C LYS A 16 8.52 8.59 -7.55
N GLN A 17 7.63 7.98 -6.77
CA GLN A 17 7.29 6.56 -6.82
C GLN A 17 5.84 6.34 -7.28
N ALA A 18 5.24 7.33 -7.95
CA ALA A 18 3.91 7.19 -8.50
C ALA A 18 3.87 6.11 -9.58
N HIS A 19 2.72 5.45 -9.69
CA HIS A 19 2.40 4.51 -10.73
C HIS A 19 2.53 5.18 -12.12
N PRO A 20 3.05 4.49 -13.15
CA PRO A 20 3.27 5.06 -14.48
C PRO A 20 2.06 5.82 -15.07
N ASP A 21 0.84 5.27 -14.90
CA ASP A 21 -0.43 5.88 -15.33
C ASP A 21 -0.65 7.34 -14.90
N TRP A 22 0.01 7.79 -13.82
CA TRP A 22 -0.07 9.18 -13.38
C TRP A 22 0.74 10.13 -14.25
N TYR A 23 1.88 9.67 -14.75
CA TYR A 23 2.78 10.49 -15.56
C TYR A 23 2.23 10.69 -16.97
N ASP A 24 1.72 9.62 -17.58
CA ASP A 24 1.18 9.67 -18.94
C ASP A 24 0.01 10.65 -19.07
N ALA A 25 -0.79 10.77 -18.01
CA ALA A 25 -1.99 11.60 -18.02
C ALA A 25 -1.77 13.06 -17.58
N GLU A 26 -0.84 13.33 -16.66
CA GLU A 26 -0.67 14.68 -16.09
C GLU A 26 0.51 15.46 -16.70
N LEU A 27 1.44 14.76 -17.36
CA LEU A 27 2.68 15.33 -17.90
C LEU A 27 2.85 15.03 -19.40
N GLU A 28 1.72 14.91 -20.12
CA GLU A 28 1.66 14.64 -21.56
C GLU A 28 2.80 15.31 -22.36
N ALA A 29 3.43 14.52 -23.23
CA ALA A 29 4.53 14.85 -24.14
C ALA A 29 5.98 14.67 -23.66
N LEU A 30 6.25 14.12 -22.46
CA LEU A 30 7.62 13.80 -22.03
C LEU A 30 7.80 12.32 -21.66
N PRO A 31 8.92 11.67 -22.06
CA PRO A 31 9.29 10.37 -21.53
C PRO A 31 9.32 10.38 -19.99
N ILE A 32 8.87 9.28 -19.35
CA ILE A 32 8.74 9.16 -17.89
C ILE A 32 9.99 9.66 -17.14
N GLU A 33 11.19 9.36 -17.61
CA GLU A 33 12.44 9.79 -16.97
C GLU A 33 12.66 11.31 -17.03
N GLN A 34 12.22 11.98 -18.10
CA GLN A 34 12.27 13.44 -18.22
C GLN A 34 11.20 14.09 -17.33
N ALA A 35 9.99 13.52 -17.29
CA ALA A 35 8.94 13.91 -16.36
C ALA A 35 9.41 13.79 -14.90
N ARG A 36 10.03 12.68 -14.53
CA ARG A 36 10.64 12.46 -13.20
C ARG A 36 11.78 13.41 -12.87
N THR A 37 12.48 13.93 -13.88
CA THR A 37 13.54 14.93 -13.69
C THR A 37 12.97 16.32 -13.45
N LEU A 38 11.95 16.74 -14.21
CA LEU A 38 11.27 18.03 -14.00
C LEU A 38 10.57 18.12 -12.65
N THR A 39 10.00 17.00 -12.20
CA THR A 39 9.37 16.92 -10.88
C THR A 39 10.35 17.07 -9.69
N ARG A 40 11.67 17.03 -9.93
CA ARG A 40 12.70 17.32 -8.91
C ARG A 40 12.98 18.81 -8.73
N SER A 41 12.72 19.66 -9.72
CA SER A 41 13.00 21.09 -9.64
C SER A 41 11.73 21.93 -9.44
N GLN A 42 10.56 21.39 -9.77
CA GLN A 42 9.30 22.12 -9.76
C GLN A 42 8.27 21.51 -8.79
N HIS A 43 8.66 21.33 -7.52
CA HIS A 43 7.84 20.68 -6.49
C HIS A 43 6.41 21.22 -6.39
N ALA A 44 6.26 22.55 -6.32
CA ALA A 44 4.95 23.17 -6.19
C ALA A 44 4.06 22.98 -7.42
N ARG A 45 4.63 23.07 -8.63
CA ARG A 45 3.88 22.83 -9.88
C ARG A 45 3.50 21.37 -10.02
N THR A 46 4.41 20.47 -9.66
CA THR A 46 4.20 19.02 -9.68
C THR A 46 3.10 18.61 -8.71
N GLY A 47 3.13 19.14 -7.48
CA GLY A 47 2.07 18.89 -6.50
C GLY A 47 0.70 19.30 -7.04
N ARG A 48 0.60 20.47 -7.70
CA ARG A 48 -0.65 20.91 -8.34
C ARG A 48 -1.10 20.01 -9.49
N ALA A 49 -0.18 19.55 -10.35
CA ALA A 49 -0.51 18.62 -11.43
C ALA A 49 -1.12 17.31 -10.87
N PHE A 50 -0.57 16.79 -9.77
CA PHE A 50 -1.13 15.61 -9.09
C PHE A 50 -2.28 15.93 -8.12
N ALA A 51 -2.89 17.12 -8.20
CA ALA A 51 -3.96 17.59 -7.31
C ALA A 51 -3.67 17.45 -5.80
N ILE A 52 -2.40 17.59 -5.41
CA ILE A 52 -1.97 17.60 -4.01
C ILE A 52 -2.14 19.02 -3.46
N THR A 53 -2.90 19.15 -2.39
CA THR A 53 -3.05 20.41 -1.66
C THR A 53 -1.80 20.69 -0.83
N PRO A 54 -1.15 21.86 -0.97
CA PRO A 54 -0.01 22.23 -0.13
C PRO A 54 -0.42 22.29 1.35
N CYS A 55 0.26 21.50 2.18
CA CYS A 55 0.02 21.43 3.62
C CYS A 55 1.27 20.90 4.35
N LEU A 56 1.36 21.21 5.64
CA LEU A 56 2.40 20.68 6.51
C LEU A 56 2.26 19.15 6.66
N PRO A 57 3.36 18.41 6.78
CA PRO A 57 3.32 16.98 7.07
C PRO A 57 2.61 16.75 8.41
N VAL A 58 1.67 15.81 8.40
CA VAL A 58 1.10 15.27 9.64
C VAL A 58 2.13 14.41 10.37
N GLU A 59 1.88 14.11 11.64
CA GLU A 59 2.74 13.24 12.43
C GLU A 59 2.86 11.84 11.79
N PRO A 60 4.07 11.27 11.66
CA PRO A 60 4.25 9.96 11.05
C PRO A 60 3.65 8.85 11.91
N ASP A 61 2.68 8.11 11.37
CA ASP A 61 2.31 6.79 11.89
C ASP A 61 3.35 5.78 11.38
N ARG A 62 4.03 5.11 12.31
CA ARG A 62 5.11 4.16 12.01
C ARG A 62 4.65 3.00 11.12
N ALA A 63 3.46 2.44 11.37
CA ALA A 63 2.93 1.34 10.57
C ALA A 63 2.61 1.82 9.15
N LEU A 64 2.01 3.00 9.03
CA LEU A 64 1.73 3.62 7.73
C LEU A 64 3.03 3.90 6.95
N LEU A 65 4.07 4.40 7.62
CA LEU A 65 5.37 4.63 6.98
C LEU A 65 5.97 3.32 6.43
N HIS A 66 5.88 2.22 7.18
CA HIS A 66 6.31 0.90 6.69
C HIS A 66 5.54 0.48 5.44
N PHE A 67 4.22 0.68 5.40
CA PHE A 67 3.41 0.39 4.22
C PHE A 67 3.83 1.24 3.01
N ILE A 68 4.00 2.54 3.21
CA ILE A 68 4.36 3.50 2.16
C ILE A 68 5.70 3.17 1.52
N LEU A 69 6.69 2.80 2.33
CA LEU A 69 8.05 2.52 1.84
C LEU A 69 8.20 1.09 1.30
N ALA A 70 7.20 0.23 1.49
CA ALA A 70 7.23 -1.14 1.01
C ALA A 70 7.16 -1.18 -0.54
N PRO A 71 7.81 -2.17 -1.18
CA PRO A 71 7.65 -2.40 -2.61
C PRO A 71 6.19 -2.61 -3.00
N ALA A 72 5.83 -2.29 -4.26
CA ALA A 72 4.46 -2.44 -4.75
C ALA A 72 3.91 -3.87 -4.60
N THR A 73 4.76 -4.89 -4.68
CA THR A 73 4.39 -6.29 -4.45
C THR A 73 3.95 -6.55 -3.01
N HIS A 74 4.64 -5.97 -2.02
CA HIS A 74 4.28 -6.09 -0.61
C HIS A 74 3.04 -5.23 -0.29
N GLN A 75 2.90 -4.05 -0.88
CA GLN A 75 1.66 -3.27 -0.77
C GLN A 75 0.45 -4.05 -1.30
N ALA A 76 0.59 -4.70 -2.46
CA ALA A 76 -0.43 -5.58 -3.01
C ALA A 76 -0.73 -6.77 -2.08
N PHE A 77 0.30 -7.42 -1.52
CA PHE A 77 0.11 -8.50 -0.54
C PHE A 77 -0.66 -8.05 0.71
N VAL A 78 -0.33 -6.88 1.27
CA VAL A 78 -1.07 -6.29 2.39
C VAL A 78 -2.54 -6.07 2.03
N LEU A 79 -2.82 -5.55 0.83
CA LEU A 79 -4.20 -5.38 0.36
C LEU A 79 -4.92 -6.71 0.18
N THR A 80 -4.24 -7.77 -0.29
CA THR A 80 -4.80 -9.13 -0.37
C THR A 80 -5.14 -9.69 1.02
N LEU A 81 -4.32 -9.43 2.05
CA LEU A 81 -4.63 -9.82 3.43
C LEU A 81 -5.90 -9.12 3.93
N VAL A 82 -6.00 -7.80 3.73
CA VAL A 82 -7.19 -7.03 4.11
C VAL A 82 -8.43 -7.55 3.37
N ASP A 83 -8.28 -7.84 2.08
CA ASP A 83 -9.36 -8.36 1.26
C ASP A 83 -9.86 -9.71 1.79
N CYS A 84 -8.95 -10.64 2.09
CA CYS A 84 -9.30 -11.95 2.66
C CYS A 84 -9.97 -11.83 4.04
N ILE A 85 -9.59 -10.84 4.86
CA ILE A 85 -10.24 -10.58 6.15
C ILE A 85 -11.68 -10.10 5.94
N CYS A 86 -11.92 -9.20 5.00
CA CYS A 86 -13.24 -8.62 4.75
C CYS A 86 -14.15 -9.60 3.98
N ARG A 87 -13.57 -10.38 3.06
CA ARG A 87 -14.26 -11.24 2.11
C ARG A 87 -13.59 -12.63 2.04
N PRO A 88 -13.62 -13.42 3.13
CA PRO A 88 -12.90 -14.69 3.22
C PRO A 88 -13.39 -15.77 2.23
N GLN A 89 -14.57 -15.57 1.63
CA GLN A 89 -15.15 -16.50 0.65
C GLN A 89 -14.62 -16.27 -0.77
N LEU A 90 -13.96 -15.14 -1.03
CA LEU A 90 -13.43 -14.84 -2.35
C LEU A 90 -12.08 -15.54 -2.58
N PRO A 91 -11.85 -16.04 -3.81
CA PRO A 91 -10.55 -16.60 -4.19
C PRO A 91 -9.42 -15.58 -3.97
N ASN A 92 -8.30 -16.04 -3.43
CA ASN A 92 -7.12 -15.23 -3.18
C ASN A 92 -5.85 -16.07 -3.35
N SER A 93 -4.70 -15.41 -3.46
CA SER A 93 -3.39 -16.05 -3.67
C SER A 93 -2.65 -16.39 -2.36
N LEU A 94 -3.34 -16.32 -1.21
CA LEU A 94 -2.72 -16.57 0.10
C LEU A 94 -2.56 -18.07 0.36
N CYS A 95 -1.47 -18.44 1.05
CA CYS A 95 -1.30 -19.82 1.51
C CYS A 95 -2.23 -20.14 2.69
N THR A 96 -2.41 -21.43 3.00
CA THR A 96 -3.31 -21.91 4.06
C THR A 96 -3.08 -21.23 5.41
N THR A 97 -1.82 -21.03 5.81
CA THR A 97 -1.47 -20.38 7.08
C THR A 97 -1.92 -18.91 7.12
N GLN A 98 -1.75 -18.19 6.01
CA GLN A 98 -2.16 -16.80 5.88
C GLN A 98 -3.69 -16.68 5.86
N GLN A 99 -4.38 -17.55 5.13
CA GLN A 99 -5.84 -17.61 5.08
C GLN A 99 -6.44 -17.89 6.47
N LEU A 100 -5.90 -18.87 7.20
CA LEU A 100 -6.37 -19.20 8.55
C LEU A 100 -6.19 -18.02 9.51
N TRP A 101 -5.09 -17.28 9.38
CA TRP A 101 -4.88 -16.06 10.16
C TRP A 101 -5.91 -14.97 9.81
N CYS A 102 -6.17 -14.74 8.52
CA CYS A 102 -7.18 -13.78 8.06
C CYS A 102 -8.58 -14.14 8.59
N GLN A 103 -8.95 -15.42 8.55
CA GLN A 103 -10.24 -15.91 9.07
C GLN A 103 -10.37 -15.74 10.60
N ARG A 104 -9.28 -15.90 11.35
CA ARG A 104 -9.30 -15.64 12.80
C ARG A 104 -9.51 -14.16 13.07
N LEU A 105 -8.82 -13.30 12.34
CA LEU A 105 -8.93 -11.85 12.51
C LEU A 105 -10.31 -11.33 12.07
N SER A 106 -10.90 -11.88 11.01
CA SER A 106 -12.25 -11.51 10.56
C SER A 106 -13.31 -11.81 11.61
N LYS A 107 -13.21 -12.93 12.35
CA LYS A 107 -14.11 -13.25 13.47
C LYS A 107 -14.03 -12.26 14.63
N VAL A 108 -12.85 -11.67 14.87
CA VAL A 108 -12.62 -10.69 15.93
C VAL A 108 -13.13 -9.30 15.50
N LEU A 109 -12.74 -8.84 14.32
CA LEU A 109 -13.08 -7.50 13.84
C LEU A 109 -14.52 -7.40 13.35
N ARG A 110 -15.10 -8.52 12.92
CA ARG A 110 -16.42 -8.65 12.29
C ARG A 110 -16.61 -7.57 11.21
N PRO A 111 -15.83 -7.62 10.12
CA PRO A 111 -15.87 -6.64 9.05
C PRO A 111 -17.10 -6.78 8.13
N THR A 112 -18.20 -7.32 8.65
CA THR A 112 -19.45 -7.45 7.92
C THR A 112 -19.87 -6.07 7.42
N ASP A 113 -20.18 -6.00 6.12
CA ASP A 113 -20.63 -4.79 5.42
C ASP A 113 -19.59 -3.65 5.29
N TRP A 114 -18.31 -3.90 5.56
CA TRP A 114 -17.26 -2.88 5.32
C TRP A 114 -16.98 -2.69 3.83
N LEU A 115 -17.13 -3.77 3.05
CA LEU A 115 -16.95 -3.81 1.60
C LEU A 115 -18.01 -4.73 0.99
N ALA A 116 -18.67 -4.27 -0.06
CA ALA A 116 -19.47 -5.13 -0.93
C ALA A 116 -18.57 -6.07 -1.74
N THR A 117 -19.15 -7.10 -2.37
CA THR A 117 -18.40 -8.08 -3.16
C THR A 117 -17.62 -7.46 -4.31
N SER A 118 -18.12 -6.38 -4.91
CA SER A 118 -17.48 -5.65 -6.02
C SER A 118 -16.58 -4.50 -5.58
N ASP A 119 -16.53 -4.17 -4.29
CA ASP A 119 -15.80 -2.99 -3.83
C ASP A 119 -14.28 -3.20 -3.89
N ASP A 120 -13.57 -2.10 -4.08
CA ASP A 120 -12.11 -2.11 -4.05
C ASP A 120 -11.60 -1.96 -2.61
N THR A 121 -10.68 -2.83 -2.20
CA THR A 121 -10.07 -2.81 -0.86
C THR A 121 -9.36 -1.50 -0.53
N LEU A 122 -8.92 -0.73 -1.54
CA LEU A 122 -8.37 0.61 -1.34
C LEU A 122 -9.36 1.58 -0.68
N GLN A 123 -10.67 1.30 -0.71
CA GLN A 123 -11.65 2.12 -0.01
C GLN A 123 -11.38 2.14 1.50
N LEU A 124 -10.97 1.01 2.08
CA LEU A 124 -10.60 0.91 3.50
C LEU A 124 -9.30 1.65 3.81
N LEU A 125 -8.38 1.70 2.84
CA LEU A 125 -7.12 2.43 2.99
C LEU A 125 -7.38 3.93 2.98
N ARG A 126 -8.21 4.40 2.04
CA ARG A 126 -8.67 5.79 1.96
C ARG A 126 -9.44 6.20 3.21
N ALA A 127 -10.28 5.33 3.75
CA ALA A 127 -11.06 5.61 4.96
C ALA A 127 -10.20 5.66 6.24
N TRP A 128 -9.05 4.98 6.25
CA TRP A 128 -8.16 4.94 7.41
C TRP A 128 -7.26 6.17 7.52
N VAL A 129 -6.73 6.64 6.39
CA VAL A 129 -5.76 7.75 6.39
C VAL A 129 -6.44 9.10 6.26
N THR A 130 -5.75 10.17 6.70
CA THR A 130 -6.26 11.54 6.50
C THR A 130 -6.30 11.89 5.01
N PRO A 131 -7.15 12.85 4.58
CA PRO A 131 -7.21 13.27 3.17
C PRO A 131 -5.86 13.72 2.61
N ALA A 132 -5.04 14.39 3.41
CA ALA A 132 -3.72 14.86 3.01
C ALA A 132 -2.73 13.72 2.77
N VAL A 133 -2.81 12.64 3.58
CA VAL A 133 -2.05 11.41 3.35
C VAL A 133 -2.54 10.70 2.10
N TRP A 134 -3.87 10.58 1.93
CA TRP A 134 -4.48 9.90 0.78
C TRP A 134 -4.07 10.52 -0.56
N GLN A 135 -4.09 11.86 -0.69
CA GLN A 135 -3.69 12.57 -1.92
C GLN A 135 -2.30 12.16 -2.44
N ARG A 136 -1.40 11.76 -1.53
CA ARG A 136 -0.04 11.31 -1.82
C ARG A 136 0.02 9.79 -2.01
N LEU A 137 -0.61 9.04 -1.11
CA LEU A 137 -0.61 7.59 -1.11
C LEU A 137 -1.30 6.99 -2.35
N ARG A 138 -2.36 7.64 -2.83
CA ARG A 138 -3.09 7.21 -4.03
C ARG A 138 -2.21 7.12 -5.27
N LEU A 139 -1.12 7.91 -5.31
CA LEU A 139 -0.18 7.91 -6.43
C LEU A 139 0.54 6.57 -6.60
N SER A 140 0.66 5.76 -5.54
CA SER A 140 1.27 4.42 -5.61
C SER A 140 0.41 3.39 -6.36
N PHE A 141 -0.85 3.71 -6.67
CA PHE A 141 -1.78 2.82 -7.36
C PHE A 141 -2.13 3.34 -8.76
N ALA A 142 -2.59 2.45 -9.64
CA ALA A 142 -3.04 2.80 -10.98
C ALA A 142 -4.08 3.93 -10.95
N ARG A 143 -3.90 4.95 -11.80
CA ARG A 143 -4.75 6.15 -11.81
C ARG A 143 -6.20 5.80 -12.12
N SER A 144 -6.43 4.88 -13.06
CA SER A 144 -7.77 4.40 -13.44
C SER A 144 -8.53 3.80 -12.24
N ARG A 145 -7.85 2.96 -11.46
CA ARG A 145 -8.37 2.34 -10.23
C ARG A 145 -8.72 3.40 -9.18
N VAL A 146 -7.83 4.37 -8.96
CA VAL A 146 -8.05 5.46 -8.00
C VAL A 146 -9.20 6.36 -8.43
N SER A 147 -9.27 6.74 -9.70
CA SER A 147 -10.34 7.59 -10.22
C SER A 147 -11.71 6.97 -10.05
N ALA A 148 -11.86 5.67 -10.34
CA ALA A 148 -13.12 4.95 -10.12
C ALA A 148 -13.50 4.92 -8.63
N LEU A 149 -12.51 4.71 -7.75
CA LEU A 149 -12.71 4.67 -6.31
C LEU A 149 -13.05 6.03 -5.70
N GLU A 150 -12.46 7.12 -6.19
CA GLU A 150 -12.66 8.45 -5.64
C GLU A 150 -14.09 8.98 -5.86
N LEU A 151 -14.80 8.44 -6.86
CA LEU A 151 -16.22 8.69 -7.12
C LEU A 151 -17.15 8.01 -6.09
N ILE A 152 -16.67 7.00 -5.38
CA ILE A 152 -17.45 6.26 -4.40
C ILE A 152 -17.41 7.02 -3.06
N THR A 153 -18.57 7.15 -2.42
CA THR A 153 -18.67 7.71 -1.07
C THR A 153 -18.16 6.67 -0.07
N PRO A 154 -17.15 6.98 0.77
CA PRO A 154 -16.62 6.01 1.72
C PRO A 154 -17.69 5.54 2.71
N HIS A 155 -17.72 4.24 2.98
CA HIS A 155 -18.54 3.67 4.04
C HIS A 155 -18.12 4.23 5.41
N ALA A 156 -19.10 4.53 6.26
CA ALA A 156 -18.86 5.03 7.62
C ALA A 156 -18.41 3.86 8.53
N ILE A 157 -17.10 3.60 8.56
CA ILE A 157 -16.50 2.60 9.43
C ILE A 157 -15.87 3.30 10.64
N ALA A 158 -16.06 2.75 11.84
CA ALA A 158 -15.46 3.31 13.05
C ALA A 158 -13.94 3.35 12.96
N ALA A 159 -13.34 4.53 13.20
CA ALA A 159 -11.90 4.76 13.06
C ALA A 159 -11.04 3.75 13.87
N LEU A 160 -11.48 3.38 15.08
CA LEU A 160 -10.78 2.40 15.92
C LEU A 160 -10.73 0.99 15.30
N LYS A 161 -11.79 0.60 14.55
CA LYS A 161 -11.84 -0.68 13.85
C LYS A 161 -10.88 -0.68 12.66
N LEU A 162 -10.84 0.40 11.89
CA LEU A 162 -9.87 0.57 10.80
C LEU A 162 -8.43 0.58 11.35
N GLN A 163 -8.16 1.32 12.43
CA GLN A 163 -6.84 1.33 13.06
C GLN A 163 -6.43 -0.09 13.47
N SER A 164 -7.34 -0.84 14.11
CA SER A 164 -7.06 -2.21 14.55
C SER A 164 -6.79 -3.16 13.38
N LEU A 165 -7.55 -3.03 12.29
CA LEU A 165 -7.34 -3.79 11.06
C LEU A 165 -5.95 -3.52 10.49
N TRP A 166 -5.63 -2.25 10.22
CA TRP A 166 -4.40 -1.87 9.53
C TRP A 166 -3.17 -2.16 10.37
N GLN A 167 -3.19 -1.88 11.68
CA GLN A 167 -2.07 -2.23 12.57
C GLN A 167 -1.83 -3.75 12.61
N ALA A 168 -2.89 -4.56 12.73
CA ALA A 168 -2.76 -6.00 12.75
C ALA A 168 -2.21 -6.57 11.44
N VAL A 169 -2.71 -6.10 10.30
CA VAL A 169 -2.27 -6.57 8.98
C VAL A 169 -0.84 -6.11 8.67
N LEU A 170 -0.49 -4.86 8.96
CA LEU A 170 0.85 -4.35 8.68
C LEU A 170 1.90 -5.04 9.55
N TRP A 171 1.62 -5.25 10.83
CA TRP A 171 2.50 -6.04 11.69
C TRP A 171 2.65 -7.48 11.20
N LYS A 172 1.54 -8.13 10.82
CA LYS A 172 1.59 -9.53 10.39
C LYS A 172 2.26 -9.71 9.03
N SER A 173 2.10 -8.76 8.11
CA SER A 173 2.68 -8.86 6.77
C SER A 173 4.21 -8.85 6.82
N ILE A 174 4.81 -8.09 7.74
CA ILE A 174 6.27 -8.09 7.98
C ILE A 174 6.71 -9.49 8.41
N LYS A 175 5.98 -10.12 9.34
CA LYS A 175 6.29 -11.49 9.81
C LYS A 175 6.16 -12.54 8.71
N PHE A 176 5.17 -12.42 7.83
CA PHE A 176 5.05 -13.33 6.68
C PHE A 176 6.18 -13.13 5.67
N ASN A 177 6.61 -11.88 5.46
CA ASN A 177 7.71 -11.57 4.55
C ASN A 177 9.06 -12.08 5.10
N GLU A 178 9.31 -11.92 6.40
CA GLU A 178 10.49 -12.48 7.08
C GLU A 178 10.55 -14.01 6.93
N ALA A 179 9.43 -14.71 7.19
CA ALA A 179 9.37 -16.15 7.07
C ALA A 179 9.60 -16.66 5.63
N ALA A 180 9.09 -15.92 4.63
CA ALA A 180 9.32 -16.24 3.23
C ALA A 180 10.80 -16.07 2.85
N ALA A 181 11.47 -15.01 3.34
CA ALA A 181 12.88 -14.79 3.09
C ALA A 181 13.76 -15.88 3.74
N THR A 182 13.44 -16.33 4.95
CA THR A 182 14.16 -17.44 5.60
C THR A 182 13.99 -18.76 4.82
N SER A 183 12.78 -19.07 4.37
CA SER A 183 12.53 -20.29 3.59
C SER A 183 13.30 -20.32 2.27
N LEU A 184 13.46 -19.18 1.59
CA LEU A 184 14.22 -19.08 0.34
C LEU A 184 15.73 -19.28 0.56
N LEU A 185 16.26 -18.81 1.69
CA LEU A 185 17.67 -19.03 2.04
C LEU A 185 17.95 -20.50 2.34
N ASP A 186 17.05 -21.17 3.07
CA ASP A 186 17.18 -22.60 3.37
C ASP A 186 17.14 -23.46 2.08
N GLU A 187 16.27 -23.12 1.12
CA GLU A 187 16.20 -23.80 -0.18
C GLU A 187 17.45 -23.57 -1.05
N GLN A 188 18.01 -22.35 -1.03
CA GLN A 188 19.24 -22.02 -1.76
C GLN A 188 20.48 -22.71 -1.17
N GLU A 189 20.59 -22.83 0.15
CA GLU A 189 21.68 -23.58 0.79
C GLU A 189 21.61 -25.08 0.47
N LEU A 190 20.41 -25.65 0.34
CA LEU A 190 20.21 -27.04 -0.08
C LEU A 190 20.61 -27.28 -1.54
N GLU A 191 20.34 -26.34 -2.45
CA GLU A 191 20.75 -26.45 -3.85
C GLU A 191 22.27 -26.27 -4.03
N ASP A 192 22.91 -25.35 -3.31
CA ASP A 192 24.36 -25.13 -3.38
C ASP A 192 25.17 -26.32 -2.83
N VAL A 193 24.65 -27.02 -1.81
CA VAL A 193 25.27 -28.25 -1.27
C VAL A 193 25.18 -29.41 -2.26
N VAL A 194 24.11 -29.48 -3.06
CA VAL A 194 23.95 -30.53 -4.09
C VAL A 194 24.84 -30.25 -5.30
N THR A 195 25.12 -28.99 -5.62
CA THR A 195 25.90 -28.60 -6.81
C THR A 195 27.42 -28.63 -6.58
N THR A 196 27.88 -28.72 -5.34
CA THR A 196 29.31 -28.77 -4.98
C THR A 196 29.90 -30.18 -4.85
N GLN A 197 29.13 -31.21 -5.22
CA GLN A 197 29.51 -32.62 -5.06
C GLN A 197 29.85 -33.38 -6.37
N ASP A 198 30.00 -32.68 -7.50
CA ASP A 198 30.48 -33.24 -8.78
C ASP A 198 31.92 -32.84 -9.13
#